data_AF-A0A6M1XWR2-F1
#
_entry.id   AF-A0A6M1XWR2-F1
#
_cell.length_a   1.000
_cell.length_b   1.000
_cell.length_c   1.000
_cell.angle_alpha   90.00
_cell.angle_beta   90.00
_cell.angle_gamma   90.00
#
_symmetry.space_group_name_H-M   'P 1'
#
loop_
_entity.id
_entity.type
_entity.pdbx_description
1 polymer ?
#
loop_
_entity_poly.entity_id
_entity_poly.type
_entity_poly.pdbx_seq_one_letter_code
_entity_poly.pdbx_strand_id
1 'polypeptide(L)'
;DDKYLRQLESEVPVYYYGVSEEDDIQARNIQRTTEGSSFDVYHKDDFVGHFVLPAFGHHNIMNALGVIAVAYFEKLDMQKVAEEMLSFKGVKRRFSEKKVSDMI
;
A
#
# COMPACT_ATOMS: atom_id res chain seq x y z
N ASP A 1 -6.62 6.79 8.67
CA ASP A 1 -5.92 7.55 9.73
C ASP A 1 -6.35 9.02 9.91
N ASP A 2 -7.00 9.68 8.96
CA ASP A 2 -7.48 11.06 9.14
C ASP A 2 -8.98 11.11 9.52
N LYS A 3 -9.27 11.67 10.70
CA LYS A 3 -10.61 11.80 11.27
C LYS A 3 -11.53 12.75 10.52
N TYR A 4 -10.99 13.64 9.69
CA TYR A 4 -11.78 14.62 8.92
C TYR A 4 -12.18 14.10 7.54
N LEU A 5 -11.49 13.08 7.00
CA LEU A 5 -11.80 12.53 5.68
C LEU A 5 -13.22 11.98 5.60
N ARG A 6 -13.72 11.37 6.68
CA ARG A 6 -15.07 10.80 6.73
C ARG A 6 -16.18 11.86 6.83
N GLN A 7 -15.83 13.14 6.98
CA GLN A 7 -16.76 14.26 6.96
C GLN A 7 -16.92 14.88 5.57
N LEU A 8 -16.19 14.38 4.57
CA LEU A 8 -16.25 14.91 3.21
C LEU A 8 -17.53 14.43 2.54
N GLU A 9 -18.41 15.38 2.20
CA GLU A 9 -19.59 15.10 1.39
C GLU A 9 -19.21 15.19 -0.10
N SER A 10 -19.57 14.16 -0.85
CA SER A 10 -19.25 14.03 -2.27
C SER A 10 -20.44 13.41 -3.00
N GLU A 11 -20.73 13.93 -4.19
CA GLU A 11 -21.76 13.37 -5.09
C GLU A 11 -21.28 12.08 -5.78
N VAL A 12 -19.98 11.78 -5.72
CA VAL A 12 -19.38 10.56 -6.28
C VAL A 12 -19.01 9.56 -5.19
N PRO A 13 -18.99 8.24 -5.49
CA PRO A 13 -18.57 7.21 -4.54
C PRO A 13 -17.18 7.49 -3.96
N VAL A 14 -17.07 7.41 -2.64
CA VAL A 14 -15.81 7.55 -1.89
C VAL A 14 -15.45 6.20 -1.30
N TYR A 15 -14.22 5.76 -1.54
CA TYR A 15 -13.67 4.54 -0.95
C TYR A 15 -12.51 4.89 -0.03
N TYR A 16 -12.54 4.34 1.17
CA TYR A 16 -11.49 4.51 2.16
C TYR A 16 -10.51 3.34 2.10
N TYR A 17 -9.23 3.62 2.32
CA TYR A 17 -8.21 2.59 2.40
C TYR A 17 -7.41 2.73 3.68
N GLY A 18 -7.03 1.60 4.26
CA GLY A 18 -6.17 1.57 5.43
C GLY A 18 -6.06 0.20 6.08
N VAL A 19 -5.86 0.19 7.39
CA VAL A 19 -5.78 -1.04 8.21
C VAL A 19 -6.98 -1.18 9.14
N SER A 20 -7.88 -0.21 9.15
CA SER A 20 -9.09 -0.27 9.96
C SER A 20 -10.09 -1.23 9.34
N GLU A 21 -10.88 -1.90 10.18
CA GLU A 21 -12.04 -2.68 9.74
C GLU A 21 -13.12 -1.80 9.08
N GLU A 22 -13.09 -0.49 9.33
CA GLU A 22 -14.00 0.50 8.74
C GLU A 22 -13.55 1.01 7.37
N ASP A 23 -12.36 0.61 6.89
CA ASP A 23 -11.87 0.99 5.56
C ASP A 23 -12.41 0.01 4.50
N ASP A 24 -12.77 0.50 3.31
CA ASP A 24 -13.29 -0.36 2.24
C ASP A 24 -12.20 -1.27 1.68
N ILE A 25 -11.00 -0.72 1.49
CA ILE A 25 -9.81 -1.45 1.05
C ILE A 25 -8.88 -1.60 2.26
N GLN A 26 -8.61 -2.84 2.64
CA GLN A 26 -7.93 -3.16 3.88
C GLN A 26 -6.62 -3.89 3.63
N ALA A 27 -5.54 -3.42 4.26
CA ALA A 27 -4.31 -4.19 4.40
C ALA A 27 -4.37 -5.03 5.68
N ARG A 28 -4.41 -6.36 5.53
CA ARG A 28 -4.42 -7.36 6.61
C ARG A 28 -3.11 -8.15 6.61
N ASN A 29 -2.87 -8.93 7.67
CA ASN A 29 -1.72 -9.83 7.81
C ASN A 29 -0.36 -9.17 7.50
N ILE A 30 -0.19 -7.91 7.92
CA ILE A 30 1.01 -7.12 7.63
C ILE A 30 2.22 -7.75 8.31
N GLN A 31 3.23 -8.10 7.52
CA GLN A 31 4.54 -8.53 7.98
C GLN A 31 5.60 -7.53 7.54
N ARG A 32 6.56 -7.25 8.41
CA ARG A 32 7.68 -6.35 8.13
C ARG A 32 8.97 -7.11 8.33
N THR A 33 9.82 -7.09 7.33
CA THR A 33 11.14 -7.75 7.34
C THR A 33 12.23 -6.71 7.15
N THR A 34 13.49 -7.15 7.18
CA THR A 34 14.64 -6.33 6.81
C THR A 34 14.73 -6.03 5.31
N GLU A 35 13.85 -6.61 4.49
CA GLU A 35 13.85 -6.43 3.03
C GLU A 35 12.64 -5.62 2.55
N GLY A 36 11.63 -5.40 3.40
CA GLY A 36 10.45 -4.62 3.07
C GLY A 36 9.24 -4.97 3.93
N SER A 37 8.05 -4.84 3.35
CA SER A 37 6.78 -5.18 3.98
C SER A 37 5.96 -6.08 3.06
N SER A 38 5.23 -7.05 3.62
CA SER A 38 4.23 -7.83 2.89
C SER A 38 2.89 -7.76 3.59
N PHE A 39 1.80 -7.86 2.83
CA PHE A 39 0.44 -7.73 3.35
C PHE A 39 -0.59 -8.29 2.36
N ASP A 40 -1.72 -8.70 2.91
CA ASP A 40 -2.88 -9.13 2.15
C ASP A 40 -3.84 -7.96 1.96
N VAL A 41 -4.36 -7.78 0.75
CA VAL A 41 -5.35 -6.74 0.45
C VAL A 41 -6.72 -7.37 0.30
N TYR A 42 -7.70 -6.74 0.95
CA TYR A 42 -9.10 -7.10 0.87
C TYR A 42 -9.93 -5.88 0.44
N HIS A 43 -10.99 -6.12 -0.32
CA HIS A 43 -12.07 -5.16 -0.49
C HIS A 43 -13.27 -5.70 0.29
N LYS A 44 -13.54 -5.10 1.46
CA LYS A 44 -14.41 -5.68 2.49
C LYS A 44 -13.92 -7.08 2.89
N ASP A 45 -14.65 -8.12 2.51
CA ASP A 45 -14.30 -9.52 2.80
C ASP A 45 -13.74 -10.28 1.59
N ASP A 46 -13.73 -9.64 0.41
CA ASP A 46 -13.19 -10.25 -0.80
C ASP A 46 -11.68 -10.10 -0.85
N PHE A 47 -10.97 -11.22 -0.97
CA PHE A 47 -9.52 -11.22 -1.11
C PHE A 47 -9.11 -10.70 -2.49
N VAL A 48 -8.30 -9.64 -2.50
CA VAL A 48 -7.81 -8.97 -3.72
C VAL A 48 -6.46 -9.55 -4.14
N GLY A 49 -5.57 -9.81 -3.18
CA GLY A 49 -4.25 -10.38 -3.46
C GLY A 49 -3.24 -10.19 -2.34
N HIS A 50 -2.11 -10.86 -2.47
CA HIS A 50 -0.95 -10.70 -1.59
C HIS A 50 0.08 -9.79 -2.27
N PHE A 51 0.57 -8.79 -1.54
CA PHE A 51 1.50 -7.80 -2.04
C PHE A 51 2.76 -7.76 -1.20
N VAL A 52 3.89 -7.59 -1.88
CA VAL A 52 5.21 -7.39 -1.26
C VAL A 52 5.76 -6.08 -1.79
N LEU A 53 6.14 -5.22 -0.86
CA LEU A 53 6.69 -3.91 -1.14
C LEU A 53 8.11 -3.85 -0.57
N PRO A 54 9.16 -3.66 -1.41
CA PRO A 54 10.55 -3.52 -0.97
C PRO A 54 10.80 -2.11 -0.39
N ALA A 55 9.93 -1.68 0.51
CA ALA A 55 10.00 -0.41 1.22
C ALA A 55 9.53 -0.57 2.66
N PHE A 56 10.14 0.20 3.56
CA PHE A 56 9.87 0.13 4.99
C PHE A 56 8.84 1.16 5.42
N GLY A 57 8.06 0.79 6.45
CA GLY A 57 7.22 1.73 7.18
C GLY A 57 5.75 1.71 6.78
N HIS A 58 4.91 2.00 7.77
CA HIS A 58 3.46 1.95 7.65
C HIS A 58 2.91 2.87 6.55
N HIS A 59 3.48 4.07 6.40
CA HIS A 59 3.08 5.02 5.38
C HIS A 59 3.29 4.50 3.94
N ASN A 60 4.31 3.67 3.71
CA ASN A 60 4.56 3.08 2.38
C ASN A 60 3.51 2.01 2.06
N ILE A 61 3.05 1.26 3.06
CA ILE A 61 1.91 0.35 2.92
C ILE A 61 0.64 1.17 2.57
N MET A 62 0.39 2.29 3.25
CA MET A 62 -0.77 3.15 2.94
C MET A 62 -0.71 3.71 1.52
N ASN A 63 0.45 4.21 1.08
CA ASN A 63 0.64 4.68 -0.28
C ASN A 63 0.41 3.57 -1.32
N ALA A 64 0.97 2.38 -1.07
CA ALA A 64 0.79 1.23 -1.94
C ALA A 64 -0.68 0.81 -2.00
N LEU A 65 -1.39 0.82 -0.87
CA LEU A 65 -2.80 0.49 -0.79
C LEU A 65 -3.67 1.44 -1.62
N GLY A 66 -3.36 2.75 -1.63
CA GLY A 66 -4.03 3.71 -2.49
C GLY A 66 -3.84 3.41 -3.99
N VAL A 67 -2.64 2.99 -4.41
CA VAL A 67 -2.37 2.57 -5.79
C VAL A 67 -3.10 1.28 -6.14
N ILE A 68 -3.06 0.29 -5.26
CA ILE A 68 -3.73 -1.00 -5.43
C ILE A 68 -5.25 -0.80 -5.53
N ALA A 69 -5.83 0.06 -4.69
CA ALA A 69 -7.25 0.40 -4.73
C ALA A 69 -7.67 0.93 -6.11
N VAL A 70 -6.94 1.92 -6.63
CA VAL A 70 -7.20 2.47 -7.97
C VAL A 70 -7.08 1.39 -9.04
N ALA A 71 -6.01 0.60 -9.01
CA ALA A 71 -5.79 -0.48 -9.97
C ALA A 71 -6.90 -1.54 -9.93
N TYR A 72 -7.40 -1.87 -8.74
CA TYR A 72 -8.50 -2.81 -8.52
C TYR A 72 -9.81 -2.27 -9.12
N PHE A 73 -10.17 -1.01 -8.84
CA PHE A 73 -11.40 -0.40 -9.38
C PHE A 73 -11.36 -0.21 -10.90
N GLU A 74 -10.17 0.03 -11.47
CA GLU A 74 -9.95 0.04 -12.92
C GLU A 74 -9.88 -1.37 -13.54
N LYS A 75 -10.13 -2.43 -12.75
CA LYS A 75 -10.18 -3.84 -13.17
C LYS A 75 -8.89 -4.32 -13.82
N LEU A 76 -7.75 -3.82 -13.34
CA LEU A 76 -6.45 -4.35 -13.74
C LEU A 76 -6.24 -5.76 -13.17
N ASP A 77 -5.33 -6.50 -13.79
CA ASP A 77 -4.92 -7.81 -13.32
C ASP A 77 -4.08 -7.66 -12.04
N MET A 78 -4.67 -7.99 -10.89
CA MET A 78 -4.04 -7.83 -9.58
C MET A 78 -2.78 -8.68 -9.41
N GLN A 79 -2.67 -9.80 -10.13
CA GLN A 79 -1.44 -10.58 -10.13
C GLN A 79 -0.29 -9.78 -10.76
N LYS A 80 -0.54 -9.13 -11.90
CA LYS A 80 0.46 -8.25 -12.53
C LYS A 80 0.78 -7.03 -11.68
N VAL A 81 -0.22 -6.44 -11.02
CA VAL A 81 0.03 -5.31 -10.10
C VAL A 81 0.93 -5.75 -8.95
N ALA A 82 0.73 -6.94 -8.40
CA ALA A 82 1.59 -7.51 -7.35
C ALA A 82 3.03 -7.76 -7.86
N GLU A 83 3.18 -8.29 -9.08
CA GLU A 83 4.47 -8.48 -9.73
C GLU A 83 5.21 -7.14 -9.93
N GLU A 84 4.53 -6.12 -10.43
CA GLU A 84 5.12 -4.80 -10.66
C GLU A 84 5.46 -4.06 -9.35
N MET A 85 4.70 -4.29 -8.28
CA MET A 85 4.99 -3.73 -6.95
C MET A 85 6.36 -4.17 -6.41
N LEU A 86 6.80 -5.39 -6.72
CA LEU A 86 8.14 -5.89 -6.37
C LEU A 86 9.26 -5.07 -7.00
N SER A 87 8.99 -4.41 -8.13
CA SER A 87 9.98 -3.62 -8.87
C SER A 87 10.19 -2.21 -8.28
N PHE A 88 9.36 -1.80 -7.32
CA PHE A 88 9.37 -0.44 -6.80
C PHE A 88 10.64 -0.10 -6.01
N LYS A 89 11.56 0.67 -6.60
CA LYS A 89 12.85 1.03 -5.98
C LYS A 89 12.80 2.21 -4.98
N GLY A 90 11.59 2.62 -4.57
CA GLY A 90 11.40 3.83 -3.79
C GLY A 90 11.47 5.11 -4.63
N VAL A 91 11.14 6.24 -3.98
CA VAL A 91 11.17 7.57 -4.60
C VAL A 91 12.49 8.25 -4.25
N LYS A 92 13.30 8.62 -5.27
CA LYS A 92 14.55 9.37 -5.05
C LYS A 92 14.27 10.61 -4.18
N ARG A 93 15.04 10.77 -3.10
CA ARG A 93 14.99 11.88 -2.12
C ARG A 93 13.83 11.81 -1.09
N ARG A 94 13.12 10.69 -0.93
CA ARG A 94 12.17 10.45 0.18
C ARG A 94 12.49 9.09 0.80
N PHE A 95 13.32 9.08 1.85
CA PHE A 95 13.88 7.87 2.51
C PHE A 95 14.82 7.01 1.64
N SER A 96 15.81 7.64 1.00
CA SER A 96 16.90 6.89 0.37
C SER A 96 17.93 6.46 1.42
N GLU A 97 18.03 5.16 1.70
CA GLU A 97 19.18 4.58 2.39
C GLU A 97 20.43 4.78 1.52
N LYS A 98 21.45 5.40 2.09
CA LYS A 98 22.79 5.40 1.51
C LYS A 98 23.62 4.40 2.30
N LYS A 99 24.14 3.37 1.64
CA LYS A 99 25.31 2.67 2.15
C LYS A 99 26.46 3.68 2.20
N VAL A 100 26.86 4.08 3.40
CA VAL A 100 28.13 4.76 3.59
C VAL A 100 29.18 3.65 3.49
N SER A 101 29.90 3.59 2.38
CA SER A 101 31.13 2.79 2.32
C SER A 101 32.13 3.43 3.28
N ASP A 102 32.74 2.61 4.14
CA ASP A 102 33.77 3.04 5.08
C ASP A 102 34.81 3.94 4.38
N MET A 103 35.05 5.11 4.98
CA MET A 103 36.27 5.86 4.69
C MET A 103 37.42 5.18 5.42
N ILE A 104 38.25 4.43 4.69
CA ILE A 104 39.65 4.16 5.03
C ILE A 104 40.47 4.49 3.79
#